data_AF-A0A7S0HDT9-F1
#
_entry.id   AF-A0A7S0HDT9-F1
#
_cell.length_a   1.000
_cell.length_b   1.000
_cell.length_c   1.000
_cell.angle_alpha   90.00
_cell.angle_beta   90.00
_cell.angle_gamma   90.00
#
_symmetry.space_group_name_H-M   'P 1'
#
loop_
_entity.id
_entity.type
_entity.pdbx_description
1 polymer ?
#
loop_
_entity_poly.entity_id
_entity_poly.type
_entity_poly.pdbx_seq_one_letter_code
_entity_poly.pdbx_strand_id
1 'polypeptide(L)'
;RRLSGGEIYVIRWHCPEQQYSQMATLFQSGQEGLIKFLLQLGSDRNEAISIPVLGWFLLVYYLLAVAIFGMSVPSGNFVPAMTIGAVMGRLIGEGIDNNTNYGGEDFDAGKFALLGAAAVLSGVTRMTLALAVLLVEVTKDIDAML
;
A
#
# COMPACT_ATOMS: atom_id res chain seq x y z
N ARG A 1 -7.82 16.23 -11.05
CA ARG A 1 -9.23 15.88 -11.33
C ARG A 1 -9.65 14.87 -10.27
N ARG A 2 -10.50 15.28 -9.32
CA ARG A 2 -10.96 14.45 -8.20
C ARG A 2 -11.57 13.14 -8.73
N LEU A 3 -11.03 11.99 -8.34
CA LEU A 3 -11.73 10.72 -8.44
C LEU A 3 -12.56 10.52 -7.17
N SER A 4 -13.76 11.10 -7.19
CA SER A 4 -14.87 10.62 -6.38
C SER A 4 -15.21 9.20 -6.87
N GLY A 5 -15.16 8.19 -5.99
CA GLY A 5 -15.60 6.84 -6.36
C GLY A 5 -14.99 5.65 -5.61
N GLY A 6 -14.26 5.85 -4.52
CA GLY A 6 -13.98 4.79 -3.56
C GLY A 6 -14.11 5.38 -2.18
N GLU A 7 -15.15 5.00 -1.42
CA GLU A 7 -15.22 5.34 0.00
C GLU A 7 -13.91 4.93 0.66
N ILE A 8 -13.12 5.90 1.08
CA ILE A 8 -12.06 5.65 2.04
C ILE A 8 -12.80 5.23 3.31
N TYR A 9 -12.85 3.93 3.58
CA TYR A 9 -13.47 3.36 4.76
C TYR A 9 -12.56 3.68 5.97
N VAL A 10 -12.49 4.95 6.37
CA VAL A 10 -11.79 5.32 7.60
C VAL A 10 -12.59 4.79 8.77
N ILE A 11 -12.03 3.85 9.52
CA ILE A 11 -12.74 3.22 10.61
C ILE A 11 -12.34 3.92 11.91
N ARG A 12 -13.35 4.57 12.50
CA ARG A 12 -13.24 5.20 13.81
C ARG A 12 -13.51 4.17 14.89
N TRP A 13 -12.48 3.42 15.30
CA TRP A 13 -12.49 2.69 16.57
C TRP A 13 -11.92 3.59 17.67
N HIS A 14 -12.78 4.09 18.55
CA HIS A 14 -12.40 4.76 19.81
C HIS A 14 -11.54 6.04 19.68
N CYS A 15 -11.73 6.85 18.65
CA CYS A 15 -11.04 8.13 18.46
C CYS A 15 -11.99 9.34 18.52
N PRO A 16 -11.49 10.53 18.95
CA PRO A 16 -12.26 11.78 18.92
C PRO A 16 -12.59 12.22 17.48
N GLU A 17 -13.51 13.18 17.34
CA GLU A 17 -13.89 13.77 16.05
C GLU A 17 -12.64 14.18 15.24
N GLN A 18 -12.57 13.73 13.98
CA GLN A 18 -11.49 13.87 12.98
C GLN A 18 -10.26 12.94 13.11
N GLN A 19 -10.23 12.02 14.07
CA GLN A 19 -9.17 11.00 14.16
C GLN A 19 -9.70 9.61 13.77
N TYR A 20 -8.86 8.81 13.12
CA TYR A 20 -9.18 7.43 12.73
C TYR A 20 -8.13 6.46 13.28
N SER A 21 -8.54 5.23 13.55
CA SER A 21 -7.60 4.20 14.03
C SER A 21 -6.87 3.59 12.84
N GLN A 22 -5.60 3.94 12.69
CA GLN A 22 -4.76 3.52 11.56
C GLN A 22 -4.72 1.98 11.42
N MET A 23 -4.59 1.25 12.53
CA MET A 23 -4.61 -0.22 12.53
C MET A 23 -5.96 -0.80 12.11
N ALA A 24 -7.07 -0.23 12.59
CA ALA A 24 -8.40 -0.74 12.25
C ALA A 24 -8.68 -0.50 10.76
N THR A 25 -8.34 0.68 10.24
CA THR A 25 -8.45 0.98 8.82
C THR A 25 -7.55 0.09 7.96
N LEU A 26 -6.37 -0.32 8.44
CA LEU A 26 -5.52 -1.27 7.70
C LEU A 26 -6.11 -2.69 7.67
N PHE A 27 -6.63 -3.21 8.79
CA PHE A 27 -7.14 -4.60 8.88
C PHE A 27 -8.56 -4.78 8.37
N GLN A 28 -9.44 -3.84 8.68
CA GLN A 28 -10.88 -3.92 8.40
C GLN A 28 -11.23 -3.35 7.02
N SER A 29 -10.19 -3.01 6.26
CA SER A 29 -10.26 -2.78 4.84
C SER A 29 -10.62 -4.02 4.05
N GLY A 30 -11.56 -3.87 3.10
CA GLY A 30 -11.60 -4.80 1.98
C GLY A 30 -10.26 -4.75 1.23
N GLN A 31 -9.82 -5.87 0.65
CA GLN A 31 -8.51 -5.93 -0.01
C GLN A 31 -8.39 -4.91 -1.16
N GLU A 32 -9.50 -4.65 -1.88
CA GLU A 32 -9.58 -3.66 -2.95
C GLU A 32 -9.54 -2.22 -2.42
N GLY A 33 -10.13 -1.99 -1.24
CA GLY A 33 -10.13 -0.71 -0.55
C GLY A 33 -8.76 -0.36 0.00
N LEU A 34 -8.03 -1.36 0.52
CA LEU A 34 -6.70 -1.20 1.09
C LEU A 34 -5.66 -0.73 0.07
N ILE A 35 -5.70 -1.30 -1.13
CA ILE A 35 -4.76 -0.94 -2.20
C ILE A 35 -5.03 0.49 -2.68
N LYS A 36 -6.31 0.84 -2.88
CA LYS A 36 -6.70 2.21 -3.24
C LYS A 36 -6.27 3.21 -2.17
N PHE A 37 -6.50 2.86 -0.90
CA PHE A 37 -6.07 3.66 0.23
C PHE A 37 -4.55 3.85 0.24
N LEU A 38 -3.76 2.78 0.16
CA LEU A 38 -2.29 2.86 0.19
C LEU A 38 -1.69 3.68 -0.96
N LEU A 39 -2.31 3.63 -2.16
CA LEU A 39 -1.85 4.36 -3.33
C LEU A 39 -2.30 5.84 -3.33
N GLN A 40 -3.49 6.15 -2.81
CA GLN A 40 -4.03 7.52 -2.78
C GLN A 40 -3.52 8.36 -1.61
N LEU A 41 -3.06 7.71 -0.53
CA LEU A 41 -2.64 8.39 0.70
C LEU A 41 -1.36 9.25 0.52
N GLY A 42 -0.75 9.25 -0.67
CA GLY A 42 0.46 10.01 -1.00
C GLY A 42 0.25 11.52 -1.21
N SER A 43 -1.00 11.97 -1.32
CA SER A 43 -1.32 13.37 -1.63
C SER A 43 -1.37 14.32 -0.43
N ASP A 44 -1.36 13.84 0.82
CA ASP A 44 -1.44 14.71 2.01
C ASP A 44 -0.44 14.31 3.10
N ARG A 45 0.55 15.18 3.36
CA ARG A 45 1.64 14.97 4.33
C ARG A 45 1.15 14.85 5.79
N ASN A 46 -0.10 15.25 6.08
CA ASN A 46 -0.65 15.27 7.44
C ASN A 46 -1.33 13.95 7.87
N GLU A 47 -1.43 12.97 6.97
CA GLU A 47 -1.96 11.63 7.25
C GLU A 47 -0.85 10.57 7.33
N ALA A 48 0.33 10.96 7.86
CA ALA A 48 1.43 10.03 8.08
C ALA A 48 1.01 8.92 9.05
N ILE A 49 1.04 7.68 8.55
CA ILE A 49 0.83 6.50 9.37
C ILE A 49 2.10 6.27 10.18
N SER A 50 1.96 6.03 11.49
CA SER A 50 3.12 5.78 12.35
C SER A 50 3.93 4.57 11.86
N ILE A 51 5.22 4.77 11.51
CA ILE A 51 6.21 3.72 11.16
C ILE A 51 6.04 2.40 11.94
N PRO A 52 5.93 2.40 13.29
CA PRO A 52 5.79 1.16 14.06
C PRO A 52 4.49 0.39 13.77
N VAL A 53 3.41 1.10 13.42
CA VAL A 53 2.11 0.48 13.10
C VAL A 53 2.16 -0.26 11.76
N LEU A 54 2.80 0.33 10.73
CA LEU A 54 2.99 -0.36 9.46
C LEU A 54 3.89 -1.58 9.62
N GLY A 55 4.96 -1.46 10.41
CA GLY A 55 5.87 -2.58 10.68
C GLY A 55 5.15 -3.77 11.32
N TRP A 56 4.32 -3.49 12.34
CA TRP A 56 3.50 -4.53 12.98
C TRP A 56 2.48 -5.14 12.02
N PHE A 57 1.78 -4.30 11.25
CA PHE A 57 0.82 -4.76 10.25
C PHE A 57 1.48 -5.66 9.21
N LEU A 58 2.63 -5.25 8.66
CA LEU A 58 3.37 -6.02 7.67
C LEU A 58 3.79 -7.38 8.21
N LEU A 59 4.30 -7.43 9.44
CA LEU A 59 4.74 -8.68 10.06
C LEU A 59 3.58 -9.66 10.24
N VAL A 60 2.46 -9.19 10.81
CA VAL A 60 1.27 -10.03 11.03
C VAL A 60 0.67 -10.48 9.69
N TYR A 61 0.53 -9.57 8.73
CA TYR A 61 -0.07 -9.85 7.43
C TYR A 61 0.81 -10.81 6.60
N TYR A 62 2.13 -10.66 6.66
CA TYR A 62 3.07 -11.56 6.00
C TYR A 62 3.01 -12.98 6.57
N LEU A 63 2.98 -13.13 7.90
CA LEU A 63 2.83 -14.45 8.53
C LEU A 63 1.50 -15.11 8.17
N LEU A 64 0.40 -14.34 8.16
CA LEU A 64 -0.91 -14.83 7.71
C LEU A 64 -0.86 -15.27 6.23
N ALA A 65 -0.23 -14.48 5.37
CA ALA A 65 -0.09 -14.82 3.96
C ALA A 65 0.66 -16.14 3.77
N VAL A 66 1.79 -16.32 4.46
CA VAL A 66 2.56 -17.59 4.43
C VAL A 66 1.73 -18.77 4.95
N ALA A 67 0.98 -18.59 6.03
CA ALA A 67 0.11 -19.63 6.57
C ALA A 67 -1.00 -20.03 5.56
N ILE A 68 -1.59 -19.06 4.86
CA ILE A 68 -2.60 -19.30 3.82
C ILE A 68 -1.99 -20.01 2.61
N PHE A 69 -0.77 -19.65 2.21
CA PHE A 69 -0.07 -20.31 1.11
C PHE A 69 0.28 -21.78 1.41
N GLY A 70 0.42 -22.13 2.69
CA GLY A 70 0.62 -23.51 3.13
C GLY A 70 -0.67 -24.35 3.12
N MET A 71 -1.85 -23.73 3.02
CA MET A 71 -3.12 -24.45 2.96
C MET A 71 -3.44 -24.88 1.53
N SER A 72 -4.01 -26.09 1.39
CA SER A 72 -4.47 -26.63 0.10
C SER A 72 -5.79 -25.98 -0.35
N VAL A 73 -5.79 -24.66 -0.51
CA VAL A 73 -6.94 -23.89 -0.98
C VAL A 73 -6.54 -23.14 -2.27
N PRO A 74 -7.26 -23.32 -3.38
CA PRO A 74 -7.03 -22.53 -4.59
C PRO A 74 -7.47 -21.08 -4.33
N SER A 75 -6.51 -20.26 -3.91
CA SER A 75 -6.72 -18.83 -3.65
C SER A 75 -5.70 -18.00 -4.43
N GLY A 76 -6.10 -16.78 -4.81
CA GLY A 76 -5.24 -15.87 -5.55
C GLY A 76 -4.23 -15.18 -4.64
N ASN A 77 -2.93 -15.35 -4.89
CA ASN A 77 -1.85 -14.70 -4.13
C ASN A 77 -1.50 -13.29 -4.58
N PHE A 78 -2.12 -12.84 -5.66
CA PHE A 78 -1.78 -11.56 -6.27
C PHE A 78 -2.04 -10.38 -5.33
N VAL A 79 -3.25 -10.30 -4.79
CA VAL A 79 -3.68 -9.21 -3.92
C VAL A 79 -2.89 -9.12 -2.61
N PRO A 80 -2.68 -10.20 -1.83
CA PRO A 80 -1.89 -10.12 -0.60
C PRO A 80 -0.42 -9.75 -0.87
N ALA A 81 0.19 -10.27 -1.95
CA ALA A 81 1.55 -9.89 -2.34
C ALA A 81 1.64 -8.39 -2.72
N MET A 82 0.62 -7.86 -3.41
CA MET A 82 0.53 -6.44 -3.73
C MET A 82 0.46 -5.57 -2.47
N THR A 83 -0.38 -5.95 -1.50
CA THR A 83 -0.51 -5.24 -0.22
C THR A 83 0.80 -5.24 0.56
N ILE A 84 1.47 -6.40 0.68
CA ILE A 84 2.76 -6.51 1.39
C ILE A 84 3.80 -5.58 0.77
N GLY A 85 3.92 -5.58 -0.56
CA GLY A 85 4.84 -4.70 -1.25
C GLY A 85 4.48 -3.23 -1.13
N ALA A 86 3.20 -2.88 -1.17
CA ALA A 86 2.74 -1.50 -1.00
C ALA A 86 3.08 -0.94 0.39
N VAL A 87 2.86 -1.73 1.44
CA VAL A 87 3.21 -1.36 2.82
C VAL A 87 4.74 -1.26 2.98
N MET A 88 5.50 -2.17 2.37
CA MET A 88 6.96 -2.14 2.41
C MET A 88 7.52 -0.89 1.70
N GLY A 89 6.98 -0.55 0.53
CA GLY A 89 7.34 0.66 -0.21
C GLY A 89 7.03 1.94 0.58
N ARG A 90 5.88 1.98 1.26
CA ARG A 90 5.49 3.05 2.19
C ARG A 90 6.46 3.21 3.35
N LEU A 91 6.85 2.10 3.99
CA LEU A 91 7.83 2.09 5.09
C LEU A 91 9.16 2.72 4.67
N ILE A 92 9.62 2.40 3.46
CA ILE A 92 10.84 2.96 2.89
C ILE A 92 10.67 4.45 2.58
N GLY A 93 9.56 4.84 1.93
CA GLY A 93 9.27 6.24 1.60
C GLY A 93 9.21 7.14 2.84
N GLU A 94 8.50 6.71 3.88
CA GLU A 94 8.40 7.43 5.15
C GLU A 94 9.73 7.45 5.92
N GLY A 95 10.51 6.37 5.83
CA GLY A 95 11.86 6.31 6.41
C GLY A 95 12.83 7.30 5.75
N ILE A 96 12.74 7.46 4.43
CA ILE A 96 13.55 8.42 3.67
C ILE A 96 13.12 9.85 4.00
N ASP A 97 11.82 10.12 4.08
CA ASP A 97 11.30 11.46 4.43
C ASP A 97 11.82 11.90 5.82
N ASN A 98 11.68 11.03 6.84
CA ASN A 98 12.13 11.31 8.20
C ASN A 98 13.65 11.45 8.34
N ASN A 99 14.44 10.64 7.62
CA ASN A 99 15.89 10.63 7.77
C ASN A 99 16.58 11.76 6.99
N THR A 100 16.00 12.17 5.86
CA THR A 100 16.71 13.01 4.89
C THR A 100 16.12 14.41 4.75
N ASN A 101 14.91 14.69 5.26
CA ASN A 101 14.25 16.01 5.21
C ASN A 101 14.31 16.68 3.80
N TYR A 102 14.43 15.86 2.76
CA TYR A 102 14.39 16.25 1.35
C TYR A 102 12.92 16.33 0.94
N GLY A 103 12.18 17.23 1.58
CA GLY A 103 10.75 17.49 1.33
C GLY A 103 10.51 18.24 0.02
N GLY A 104 11.13 17.82 -1.09
CA GLY A 104 10.83 18.35 -2.42
C GLY A 104 9.36 18.13 -2.78
N GLU A 105 8.81 19.04 -3.58
CA GLU A 105 7.40 19.05 -4.01
C GLU A 105 7.00 17.79 -4.80
N ASP A 106 7.98 16.99 -5.23
CA ASP A 106 7.79 15.74 -5.99
C ASP A 106 7.84 14.44 -5.15
N PHE A 107 8.11 14.53 -3.84
CA PHE A 107 8.20 13.34 -2.98
C PHE A 107 6.80 12.84 -2.59
N ASP A 108 6.29 11.91 -3.40
CA ASP A 108 4.99 11.28 -3.20
C ASP A 108 5.17 9.84 -2.69
N ALA A 109 4.77 9.59 -1.44
CA ALA A 109 4.84 8.28 -0.81
C ALA A 109 3.99 7.21 -1.54
N GLY A 110 2.99 7.63 -2.33
CA GLY A 110 2.18 6.74 -3.18
C GLY A 110 3.01 6.08 -4.29
N LYS A 111 3.98 6.79 -4.86
CA LYS A 111 4.89 6.23 -5.90
C LYS A 111 5.79 5.14 -5.31
N PHE A 112 6.31 5.36 -4.11
CA PHE A 112 7.10 4.35 -3.39
C PHE A 112 6.27 3.12 -3.02
N ALA A 113 5.01 3.31 -2.62
CA ALA A 113 4.08 2.21 -2.40
C ALA A 113 3.87 1.38 -3.69
N LEU A 114 3.64 2.05 -4.83
CA LEU A 114 3.48 1.38 -6.12
C LEU A 114 4.73 0.59 -6.53
N LEU A 115 5.92 1.18 -6.40
CA LEU A 115 7.21 0.54 -6.68
C LEU A 115 7.44 -0.68 -5.78
N GLY A 116 7.16 -0.56 -4.48
CA GLY A 116 7.27 -1.68 -3.53
C GLY A 116 6.29 -2.81 -3.86
N ALA A 117 5.05 -2.47 -4.24
CA ALA A 117 4.06 -3.45 -4.70
C ALA A 117 4.54 -4.21 -5.94
N ALA A 118 5.07 -3.48 -6.93
CA ALA A 118 5.62 -4.06 -8.16
C ALA A 118 6.81 -5.00 -7.88
N ALA A 119 7.72 -4.60 -6.98
CA ALA A 119 8.89 -5.39 -6.61
C ALA A 119 8.50 -6.73 -5.97
N VAL A 120 7.55 -6.73 -5.03
CA VAL A 120 7.10 -7.97 -4.37
C VAL A 120 6.30 -8.85 -5.33
N LEU A 121 5.41 -8.26 -6.13
CA LEU A 121 4.61 -8.99 -7.12
C LEU A 121 5.48 -9.70 -8.15
N SER A 122 6.51 -9.01 -8.67
CA SER A 122 7.43 -9.58 -9.67
C SER A 122 8.28 -10.71 -9.08
N GLY A 123 8.71 -10.59 -7.81
CA GLY A 123 9.42 -11.65 -7.10
C GLY A 123 8.60 -12.92 -6.88
N VAL A 124 7.31 -12.76 -6.51
CA VAL A 124 6.43 -13.90 -6.20
C VAL A 124 5.92 -14.60 -7.47
N THR A 125 5.48 -13.84 -8.47
CA THR A 125 4.79 -14.40 -9.63
C THR A 125 5.71 -14.74 -10.80
N ARG A 126 6.93 -14.19 -10.86
CA ARG A 126 7.84 -14.28 -12.01
C ARG A 126 7.21 -13.86 -13.35
N MET A 127 6.06 -13.19 -13.35
CA MET A 127 5.33 -12.74 -14.54
C MET A 127 5.58 -11.26 -14.80
N THR A 128 6.80 -10.90 -15.21
CA THR A 128 7.23 -9.49 -15.33
C THR A 128 6.46 -8.68 -16.38
N LEU A 129 6.15 -9.27 -17.54
CA LEU A 129 5.45 -8.56 -18.63
C LEU A 129 3.99 -8.26 -18.30
N ALA A 130 3.26 -9.23 -17.72
CA ALA A 130 1.85 -9.03 -17.35
C ALA A 130 1.71 -7.97 -16.24
N LEU A 131 2.65 -7.96 -15.29
CA LEU A 131 2.70 -6.98 -14.22
C LEU A 131 2.99 -5.57 -14.73
N ALA A 132 3.93 -5.42 -15.66
CA ALA A 132 4.22 -4.11 -16.25
C ALA A 132 2.97 -3.52 -16.91
N VAL A 133 2.25 -4.32 -17.71
CA VAL A 133 1.01 -3.90 -18.35
C VAL A 133 -0.07 -3.53 -17.32
N LEU A 134 -0.24 -4.35 -16.27
CA LEU A 134 -1.21 -4.08 -15.21
C LEU A 134 -0.91 -2.76 -14.49
N LEU A 135 0.37 -2.47 -14.20
CA LEU A 135 0.78 -1.24 -13.54
C LEU A 135 0.59 -0.01 -14.44
N VAL A 136 0.86 -0.12 -15.75
CA VAL A 136 0.55 0.96 -16.72
C VAL A 136 -0.95 1.23 -16.75
N GLU A 137 -1.77 0.19 -16.83
CA GLU A 137 -3.23 0.31 -16.90
C GLU A 137 -3.84 0.95 -15.64
N VAL A 138 -3.27 0.63 -14.47
CA VAL A 138 -3.71 1.18 -13.17
C VAL A 138 -3.23 2.62 -12.97
N THR A 139 -2.01 2.94 -13.38
CA THR A 139 -1.44 4.29 -13.17
C THR A 139 -2.01 5.29 -14.17
N LYS A 140 -2.43 4.84 -15.36
CA LYS A 140 -2.93 5.68 -16.47
C LYS A 140 -2.00 6.85 -16.89
N ASP A 141 -0.76 6.82 -16.42
CA ASP A 141 0.31 7.77 -16.69
C ASP A 141 1.57 6.95 -17.02
N ILE A 142 2.02 7.03 -18.26
CA ILE A 142 3.22 6.34 -18.75
C ILE A 142 4.51 7.02 -18.25
N ASP A 143 4.43 8.30 -17.89
CA ASP A 143 5.55 9.08 -17.34
C ASP A 143 5.98 8.62 -15.93
N ALA A 144 5.16 7.86 -15.22
CA ALA A 144 5.51 7.35 -13.89
C ALA A 144 6.48 6.15 -13.90
N MET A 145 6.76 5.58 -15.08
CA MET A 145 7.64 4.41 -15.23
C MET A 145 9.01 4.70 -15.86
N LEU A 146 9.21 5.89 -16.45
CA LEU A 146 10.42 6.29 -17.17
C LEU A 146 11.24 7.26 -16.32
#